data_AF-A0A352EVS3-F1
#
_entry.id   AF-A0A352EVS3-F1
#
_cell.length_a   1.000
_cell.length_b   1.000
_cell.length_c   1.000
_cell.angle_alpha   90.00
_cell.angle_beta   90.00
_cell.angle_gamma   90.00
#
_symmetry.space_group_name_H-M   'P 1'
#
loop_
_entity.id
_entity.type
_entity.pdbx_description
1 polymer ?
#
loop_
_entity_poly.entity_id
_entity_poly.type
_entity_poly.pdbx_seq_one_letter_code
_entity_poly.pdbx_strand_id
1 'polypeptide(L)'
;MSSVSSWRNERLELLPPNGNSELNSSRHKITTVKQLAIRLLREVQAMREVEVRSLGEGVDFYEEVSRFEIDLIRCALLQTAGHQRQAARLLKLKVTTLNSKIKHYNISLNAFSSGAAAVETSTEANTQPA
;
A
#
# COMPACT_ATOMS: atom_id res chain seq x y z
N MET A 1 -14.64 -44.72 38.51
CA MET A 1 -15.17 -43.34 38.38
C MET A 1 -14.41 -42.47 39.38
N SER A 2 -14.04 -41.26 38.95
CA SER A 2 -13.22 -40.22 39.64
C SER A 2 -11.70 -40.50 39.69
N SER A 3 -10.78 -39.62 39.31
CA SER A 3 -10.80 -38.36 38.56
C SER A 3 -9.33 -38.05 38.26
N VAL A 4 -8.85 -38.31 37.03
CA VAL A 4 -7.45 -38.06 36.61
C VAL A 4 -7.28 -36.58 36.23
N SER A 5 -7.59 -35.68 37.16
CA SER A 5 -7.57 -34.22 36.89
C SER A 5 -6.85 -33.39 37.95
N SER A 6 -6.23 -34.01 38.97
CA SER A 6 -5.74 -33.21 40.11
C SER A 6 -4.35 -32.60 39.94
N TRP A 7 -3.54 -32.95 38.93
CA TRP A 7 -2.13 -32.53 38.89
C TRP A 7 -1.82 -31.39 37.91
N ARG A 8 -2.85 -30.77 37.32
CA ARG A 8 -2.66 -29.64 36.39
C ARG A 8 -2.78 -28.25 37.01
N ASN A 9 -2.97 -28.14 38.32
CA ASN A 9 -3.24 -26.87 38.99
C ASN A 9 -2.25 -26.48 40.09
N GLU A 10 -1.04 -27.04 40.06
CA GLU A 10 0.02 -26.70 41.03
C GLU A 10 1.33 -26.29 40.35
N ARG A 11 1.20 -25.69 39.18
CA ARG A 11 2.29 -25.01 38.47
C ARG A 11 1.84 -23.61 38.07
N LEU A 12 1.29 -22.88 39.03
CA LEU A 12 0.89 -21.49 38.85
C LEU A 12 1.32 -20.63 40.04
N GLU A 13 2.51 -20.84 40.58
CA GLU A 13 3.11 -19.89 41.51
C GLU A 13 4.60 -19.80 41.21
N LEU A 14 5.11 -18.57 41.15
CA LEU A 14 6.53 -18.18 40.98
C LEU A 14 7.06 -17.94 39.56
N LEU A 15 6.35 -17.13 38.75
CA LEU A 15 7.03 -16.24 37.81
C LEU A 15 7.08 -14.82 38.41
N PRO A 16 8.26 -14.17 38.45
CA PRO A 16 8.39 -12.84 39.02
C PRO A 16 7.49 -11.86 38.26
N PRO A 17 6.82 -10.91 38.95
CA PRO A 17 5.84 -10.00 38.35
C PRO A 17 6.43 -8.99 37.34
N ASN A 18 7.70 -9.12 36.95
CA ASN A 18 8.43 -8.09 36.20
C ASN A 18 8.97 -8.54 34.82
N GLY A 19 8.87 -9.83 34.44
CA GLY A 19 9.33 -10.29 33.11
C GLY A 19 8.50 -9.75 31.93
N ASN A 20 7.28 -9.29 32.21
CA ASN A 20 6.35 -8.80 31.20
C ASN A 20 6.64 -7.35 30.79
N SER A 21 7.33 -6.57 31.63
CA SER A 21 7.58 -5.14 31.41
C SER A 21 8.67 -4.92 30.35
N GLU A 22 9.77 -5.69 30.40
CA GLU A 22 10.86 -5.63 29.42
C GLU A 22 10.44 -6.18 28.05
N LEU A 23 9.66 -7.27 28.03
CA LEU A 23 9.11 -7.85 26.80
C LEU A 23 8.07 -6.91 26.17
N ASN A 24 7.20 -6.29 26.97
CA ASN A 24 6.29 -5.27 26.47
C ASN A 24 7.05 -4.05 25.98
N SER A 25 8.05 -3.56 26.72
CA SER A 25 8.89 -2.43 26.29
C SER A 25 9.58 -2.72 24.95
N SER A 26 10.10 -3.94 24.77
CA SER A 26 10.70 -4.38 23.51
C SER A 26 9.69 -4.44 22.37
N ARG A 27 8.48 -4.94 22.61
CA ARG A 27 7.37 -4.92 21.63
C ARG A 27 6.94 -3.50 21.26
N HIS A 28 6.90 -2.58 22.22
CA HIS A 28 6.58 -1.17 21.97
C HIS A 28 7.68 -0.50 21.15
N LYS A 29 8.97 -0.72 21.48
CA LYS A 29 10.12 -0.23 20.70
C LYS A 29 10.08 -0.73 19.25
N ILE A 30 9.83 -2.02 19.04
CA ILE A 30 9.68 -2.61 17.70
C ILE A 30 8.53 -1.95 16.94
N THR A 31 7.41 -1.71 17.62
CA THR A 31 6.25 -1.02 17.02
C THR A 31 6.59 0.41 16.62
N THR A 32 7.30 1.15 17.46
CA THR A 32 7.75 2.52 17.16
C THR A 32 8.72 2.52 15.98
N VAL A 33 9.69 1.62 15.93
CA VAL A 33 10.63 1.51 14.80
C VAL A 33 9.88 1.18 13.50
N LYS A 34 8.91 0.26 13.54
CA LYS A 34 8.06 -0.04 12.37
C LYS A 34 7.28 1.19 11.91
N GLN A 35 6.69 1.94 12.83
CA GLN A 35 5.95 3.17 12.51
C GLN A 35 6.87 4.22 11.88
N LEU A 36 8.08 4.39 12.41
CA LEU A 36 9.07 5.31 11.86
C LEU A 36 9.56 4.87 10.48
N ALA A 37 9.83 3.58 10.28
CA ALA A 37 10.22 3.04 8.99
C ALA A 37 9.12 3.24 7.93
N ILE A 38 7.85 3.00 8.28
CA ILE A 38 6.71 3.25 7.38
C ILE A 38 6.60 4.75 7.07
N ARG A 39 6.80 5.62 8.06
CA ARG A 39 6.74 7.07 7.86
C ARG A 39 7.86 7.56 6.95
N LEU A 40 9.08 7.09 7.16
CA LEU A 40 10.22 7.42 6.30
C LEU A 40 10.04 6.88 4.88
N LEU A 41 9.54 5.66 4.72
CA LEU A 41 9.25 5.08 3.40
C LEU A 41 8.23 5.93 2.66
N ARG A 42 7.17 6.40 3.34
CA ARG A 42 6.19 7.31 2.75
C ARG A 42 6.81 8.64 2.36
N GLU A 43 7.67 9.20 3.20
CA GLU A 43 8.33 10.47 2.92
C GLU A 43 9.28 10.36 1.72
N VAL A 44 10.08 9.30 1.64
CA VAL A 44 10.95 8.99 0.49
C VAL A 44 10.14 8.76 -0.78
N GLN A 45 8.98 8.09 -0.69
CA GLN A 45 8.08 7.93 -1.83
C GLN A 45 7.38 9.24 -2.23
N ALA A 46 7.12 10.13 -1.28
CA ALA A 46 6.54 11.45 -1.52
C ALA A 46 7.54 12.44 -2.11
N MET A 47 8.83 12.26 -1.79
CA MET A 47 9.96 12.77 -2.56
C MET A 47 10.01 12.02 -3.90
N ARG A 48 9.01 12.26 -4.77
CA ARG A 48 9.23 12.14 -6.20
C ARG A 48 10.27 13.21 -6.55
N GLU A 49 11.53 12.88 -6.34
CA GLU A 49 12.56 13.38 -7.23
C GLU A 49 12.07 12.96 -8.62
N VAL A 50 11.62 13.95 -9.40
CA VAL A 50 11.79 13.83 -10.84
C VAL A 50 13.27 13.55 -10.96
N GLU A 51 13.60 12.29 -11.20
CA GLU A 51 14.95 11.81 -11.40
C GLU A 51 15.42 12.55 -12.65
N VAL A 52 15.87 13.80 -12.48
CA VAL A 52 16.55 14.56 -13.52
C VAL A 52 17.89 13.85 -13.63
N ARG A 53 17.83 12.66 -14.25
CA ARG A 53 18.96 11.79 -14.48
C ARG A 53 20.00 12.68 -15.10
N SER A 54 21.15 12.67 -14.44
CA SER A 54 22.34 13.44 -14.77
C SER A 54 22.38 13.74 -16.27
N LEU A 55 22.17 15.00 -16.65
CA LEU A 55 22.25 15.50 -18.03
C LEU A 55 23.66 15.29 -18.64
N GLY A 56 24.58 14.61 -17.93
CA GLY A 56 25.97 14.40 -18.29
C GLY A 56 26.21 13.64 -19.59
N GLU A 57 25.25 12.84 -20.07
CA GLU A 57 25.32 12.20 -21.40
C GLU A 57 24.31 12.78 -22.41
N GLY A 58 23.55 13.81 -22.02
CA GLY A 58 22.41 14.30 -22.78
C GLY A 58 21.16 13.43 -22.60
N VAL A 59 20.00 14.07 -22.57
CA VAL A 59 18.70 13.40 -22.49
C VAL A 59 17.87 13.89 -23.69
N ASP A 60 17.23 12.96 -24.41
CA ASP A 60 16.24 13.34 -25.43
C ASP A 60 15.02 13.95 -24.73
N PHE A 61 14.81 15.24 -24.95
CA PHE A 61 13.70 15.99 -24.38
C PHE A 61 12.34 15.34 -24.67
N TYR A 62 12.13 14.82 -25.89
CA TYR A 62 10.87 14.22 -26.25
C TYR A 62 10.64 12.90 -25.54
N GLU A 63 11.70 12.09 -25.37
CA GLU A 63 11.62 10.86 -24.60
C GLU A 63 11.26 11.14 -23.13
N GLU A 64 11.89 12.16 -22.53
CA GLU A 64 11.64 12.52 -21.13
C GLU A 64 10.24 13.09 -20.93
N VAL A 65 9.77 13.94 -21.86
CA VAL A 65 8.37 14.41 -21.86
C VAL A 65 7.40 13.24 -22.01
N SER A 66 7.67 12.28 -22.90
CA SER A 66 6.82 11.10 -23.06
C SER A 66 6.78 10.25 -21.78
N ARG A 67 7.91 10.03 -21.11
CA ARG A 67 7.97 9.32 -19.82
C ARG A 67 7.15 10.04 -18.75
N PHE A 68 7.34 11.35 -18.62
CA PHE A 68 6.58 12.17 -17.70
C PHE A 68 5.07 12.10 -17.97
N GLU A 69 4.67 12.19 -19.24
CA GLU A 69 3.26 12.07 -19.62
C GLU A 69 2.67 10.68 -19.31
N ILE A 70 3.43 9.60 -19.53
CA ILE A 70 3.00 8.23 -19.18
C ILE A 70 2.73 8.13 -17.68
N ASP A 71 3.67 8.59 -16.87
CA ASP A 71 3.56 8.57 -15.41
C ASP A 71 2.37 9.40 -14.92
N LEU A 72 2.18 10.59 -15.49
CA LEU A 72 1.07 11.47 -15.15
C LEU A 72 -0.28 10.82 -15.48
N ILE A 73 -0.40 10.19 -16.65
CA ILE A 73 -1.61 9.47 -17.07
C ILE A 73 -1.88 8.28 -16.16
N ARG A 74 -0.86 7.49 -15.81
CA ARG A 74 -0.98 6.34 -14.90
C ARG A 74 -1.46 6.78 -13.52
N CYS A 75 -0.90 7.86 -12.97
CA CYS A 75 -1.32 8.40 -11.69
C CYS A 75 -2.80 8.83 -11.71
N ALA A 76 -3.24 9.52 -12.76
CA ALA A 76 -4.63 9.91 -12.90
C ALA A 76 -5.58 8.70 -13.02
N LEU A 77 -5.18 7.66 -13.77
CA LEU A 77 -5.96 6.42 -13.89
C LEU A 77 -6.01 5.63 -12.57
N LEU A 78 -4.92 5.59 -11.80
CA LEU A 78 -4.91 4.98 -10.46
C LEU A 78 -5.88 5.70 -9.51
N GLN A 79 -5.83 7.03 -9.48
CA GLN A 79 -6.70 7.83 -8.60
C GLN A 79 -8.18 7.69 -8.96
N THR A 80 -8.50 7.43 -10.23
CA THR A 80 -9.88 7.26 -10.69
C THR A 80 -10.28 5.80 -10.89
N ALA A 81 -9.51 4.83 -10.38
CA ALA A 81 -9.78 3.39 -10.54
C ALA A 81 -10.03 2.95 -12.00
N GLY A 82 -9.28 3.54 -12.94
CA GLY A 82 -9.38 3.26 -14.37
C GLY A 82 -10.49 4.03 -15.11
N HIS A 83 -11.26 4.88 -14.44
CA HIS A 83 -12.29 5.70 -15.10
C HIS A 83 -11.66 6.80 -15.97
N GLN A 84 -11.47 6.52 -17.26
CA GLN A 84 -10.82 7.42 -18.23
C GLN A 84 -11.46 8.81 -18.31
N ARG A 85 -12.81 8.90 -18.30
CA ARG A 85 -13.50 10.20 -18.33
C ARG A 85 -13.18 11.05 -17.10
N GLN A 86 -13.07 10.42 -15.93
CA GLN A 86 -12.70 11.10 -14.70
C GLN A 86 -11.22 11.47 -14.71
N ALA A 87 -10.35 10.58 -15.18
CA ALA A 87 -8.92 10.87 -15.32
C ALA A 87 -8.65 12.03 -16.29
N ALA A 88 -9.37 12.09 -17.42
CA ALA A 88 -9.28 13.19 -18.38
C ALA A 88 -9.69 14.52 -17.75
N ARG A 89 -10.77 14.51 -16.94
CA ARG A 89 -11.21 15.70 -16.19
C ARG A 89 -10.16 16.13 -15.15
N LEU A 90 -9.54 15.18 -14.46
CA LEU A 90 -8.49 15.45 -13.47
C LEU A 90 -7.26 16.11 -14.12
N LEU A 91 -6.86 15.63 -15.31
CA LEU A 91 -5.75 16.18 -16.09
C LEU A 91 -6.14 17.41 -16.94
N LYS A 92 -7.40 17.86 -16.88
CA LYS A 92 -7.95 18.94 -17.72
C LYS A 92 -7.73 18.72 -19.23
N LEU A 93 -7.83 17.48 -19.68
CA LEU A 93 -7.74 17.08 -21.09
C LEU A 93 -9.09 16.68 -21.65
N LYS A 94 -9.26 16.80 -22.97
CA LYS A 94 -10.37 16.13 -23.66
C LYS A 94 -10.21 14.62 -23.51
N VAL A 95 -11.34 13.93 -23.33
CA VAL A 95 -11.36 12.45 -23.24
C VAL A 95 -10.73 11.81 -24.48
N THR A 96 -10.98 12.38 -25.66
CA THR A 96 -10.39 11.91 -26.93
C THR A 96 -8.87 12.03 -26.95
N THR A 97 -8.31 13.12 -26.42
CA THR A 97 -6.86 13.33 -26.30
C THR A 97 -6.24 12.31 -25.34
N LEU A 98 -6.85 12.11 -24.17
CA LEU A 98 -6.39 11.10 -23.20
C LEU A 98 -6.38 9.70 -23.84
N ASN A 99 -7.46 9.34 -24.53
CA ASN A 99 -7.60 8.03 -25.17
C ASN A 99 -6.56 7.82 -26.28
N SER A 100 -6.27 8.85 -27.08
CA SER A 100 -5.19 8.79 -28.07
C SER A 100 -3.82 8.61 -27.42
N LYS A 101 -3.53 9.31 -26.32
CA LYS A 101 -2.27 9.15 -25.58
C LYS A 101 -2.15 7.76 -24.93
N ILE A 102 -3.23 7.22 -24.35
CA ILE A 102 -3.26 5.85 -23.79
C ILE A 102 -2.91 4.82 -24.87
N LYS A 103 -3.48 4.96 -26.08
CA LYS A 103 -3.18 4.08 -27.22
C LYS A 103 -1.74 4.25 -27.69
N HIS A 104 -1.29 5.49 -27.87
CA HIS A 104 0.05 5.81 -28.36
C HIS A 104 1.15 5.26 -27.44
N TYR A 105 0.95 5.37 -26.13
CA TYR A 105 1.88 4.87 -25.11
C TYR A 105 1.62 3.43 -24.67
N ASN A 106 0.66 2.74 -25.29
CA ASN A 106 0.28 1.36 -24.98
C ASN A 106 0.01 1.09 -23.48
N ILE A 107 -0.68 2.01 -22.80
CA ILE A 107 -0.98 1.92 -21.36
C ILE A 107 -2.10 0.89 -21.13
N SER A 108 -1.81 -0.17 -20.39
CA SER A 108 -2.77 -1.25 -20.09
C SER A 108 -3.82 -0.81 -19.07
N LEU A 109 -5.06 -0.63 -19.53
CA LEU A 109 -6.16 -0.16 -18.67
C LEU A 109 -6.66 -1.20 -17.67
N ASN A 110 -6.52 -2.49 -17.99
CA ASN A 110 -6.98 -3.59 -17.14
C ASN A 110 -6.26 -3.63 -15.77
N ALA A 111 -5.03 -3.10 -15.72
CA ALA A 111 -4.25 -3.01 -14.49
C ALA A 111 -4.89 -2.07 -13.44
N PHE A 112 -5.77 -1.15 -13.85
CA PHE A 112 -6.35 -0.13 -12.97
C PHE A 112 -7.79 -0.43 -12.53
N SER A 113 -8.50 -1.30 -13.25
CA SER A 113 -9.88 -1.69 -12.92
C SER A 113 -9.97 -2.75 -11.81
N SER A 114 -8.93 -3.56 -11.61
CA SER A 114 -8.97 -4.71 -10.70
C SER A 114 -8.63 -4.39 -9.24
N GLY A 115 -8.24 -3.16 -8.91
CA GLY A 115 -7.82 -2.76 -7.55
C GLY A 115 -8.96 -2.50 -6.56
N ALA A 116 -10.21 -2.36 -7.01
CA ALA A 116 -11.34 -2.02 -6.15
C ALA A 116 -12.07 -3.24 -5.54
N ALA A 117 -11.77 -4.47 -5.98
CA ALA A 117 -12.53 -5.66 -5.60
C ALA A 117 -11.86 -6.56 -4.53
N ALA A 118 -10.64 -6.23 -4.06
CA ALA A 118 -9.80 -7.19 -3.32
C ALA A 118 -9.64 -6.93 -1.80
N VAL A 119 -10.41 -6.04 -1.16
CA VAL A 119 -10.16 -5.66 0.26
C VAL A 119 -11.28 -6.04 1.25
N GLU A 120 -12.45 -6.53 0.85
CA GLU A 120 -13.53 -6.80 1.82
C GLU A 120 -14.34 -8.07 1.54
N THR A 121 -13.75 -9.26 1.74
CA THR A 121 -14.52 -10.51 1.99
C THR A 121 -13.68 -11.52 2.77
N SER A 122 -13.22 -11.15 3.97
CA SER A 122 -12.71 -12.13 4.95
C SER A 122 -12.96 -11.64 6.38
N THR A 123 -14.24 -11.41 6.72
CA THR A 123 -14.68 -11.50 8.12
C THR A 123 -15.75 -12.57 8.16
N GLU A 124 -15.23 -13.76 8.40
CA GLU A 124 -15.87 -15.05 8.44
C GLU A 124 -16.96 -15.10 9.51
N ALA A 125 -18.08 -15.71 9.14
CA ALA A 125 -19.21 -16.01 9.99
C ALA A 125 -18.80 -16.92 11.16
N ASN A 126 -19.27 -16.62 12.38
CA ASN A 126 -19.47 -17.63 13.40
C ASN A 126 -20.65 -17.29 14.34
N THR A 127 -21.78 -17.94 14.04
CA THR A 127 -22.72 -18.65 14.93
C THR A 127 -23.06 -18.06 16.32
N GLN A 128 -24.34 -17.68 16.49
CA GLN A 128 -25.29 -18.31 17.44
C GLN A 128 -26.66 -17.58 17.43
N PRO A 129 -27.77 -18.32 17.26
CA PRO A 129 -29.03 -17.95 17.91
C PRO A 129 -29.32 -18.93 19.07
N ALA A 130 -29.81 -18.39 20.18
CA ALA A 130 -30.59 -19.09 21.19
C ALA A 130 -31.89 -18.30 21.39
#